data_AF-A0A966MH76-F1
#
_entry.id   AF-A0A966MH76-F1
#
_cell.length_a   1.000
_cell.length_b   1.000
_cell.length_c   1.000
_cell.angle_alpha   90.00
_cell.angle_beta   90.00
_cell.angle_gamma   90.00
#
_symmetry.space_group_name_H-M   'P 1'
#
loop_
_entity.id
_entity.type
_entity.pdbx_description
1 polymer ?
#
loop_
_entity_poly.entity_id
_entity_poly.type
_entity_poly.pdbx_seq_one_letter_code
_entity_poly.pdbx_strand_id
1 'polypeptide(L)'
;MDFVRLRQVETRLLWLSHWMIHHANHLRPNDEGIKIGGHQASSASMVSIMTALYFAGLNPEDRVAVKPHASPLFHAMQYLMGNIDVALMKNFRG
;
A
#
# COMPACT_ATOMS: atom_id res chain seq x y z
N MET A 1 -13.26 -0.03 -14.79
CA MET A 1 -13.01 1.35 -14.31
C MET A 1 -12.42 2.15 -15.47
N ASP A 2 -12.79 3.42 -15.67
CA ASP A 2 -12.15 4.24 -16.72
C ASP A 2 -10.71 4.64 -16.34
N PHE A 3 -9.94 5.13 -17.32
CA PHE A 3 -8.53 5.47 -17.13
C PHE A 3 -8.31 6.60 -16.11
N VAL A 4 -9.22 7.59 -16.08
CA VAL A 4 -9.11 8.73 -15.15
C VAL A 4 -9.24 8.25 -13.71
N ARG A 5 -10.24 7.40 -13.43
CA ARG A 5 -10.45 6.80 -12.11
C ARG A 5 -9.29 5.87 -11.73
N LEU A 6 -8.74 5.08 -12.66
CA LEU A 6 -7.55 4.26 -12.39
C LEU A 6 -6.36 5.12 -11.96
N ARG A 7 -6.12 6.26 -12.62
CA ARG A 7 -5.03 7.17 -12.27
C ARG A 7 -5.22 7.83 -10.90
N GLN A 8 -6.47 8.10 -10.51
CA GLN A 8 -6.81 8.59 -9.17
C GLN A 8 -6.53 7.52 -8.11
N VAL A 9 -6.91 6.27 -8.36
CA VAL A 9 -6.61 5.14 -7.47
C VAL A 9 -5.10 4.98 -7.32
N GLU A 10 -4.35 4.95 -8.43
CA GLU A 10 -2.89 4.83 -8.42
C GLU A 10 -2.22 5.91 -7.56
N THR A 11 -2.65 7.17 -7.74
CA THR A 11 -2.12 8.30 -6.97
C THR A 11 -2.42 8.16 -5.48
N ARG A 12 -3.64 7.72 -5.13
CA ARG A 12 -4.03 7.47 -3.73
C ARG A 12 -3.26 6.30 -3.12
N LEU A 13 -3.03 5.23 -3.87
CA LEU A 13 -2.23 4.09 -3.43
C LEU A 13 -0.76 4.48 -3.20
N LEU A 14 -0.18 5.28 -4.09
CA LEU A 14 1.17 5.81 -3.90
C LEU A 14 1.26 6.61 -2.60
N TRP A 15 0.32 7.53 -2.38
CA TRP A 15 0.28 8.35 -1.18
C TRP A 15 0.10 7.49 0.09
N LEU A 16 -0.89 6.60 0.11
CA LEU A 16 -1.18 5.74 1.27
C LEU A 16 0.01 4.85 1.64
N SER A 17 0.65 4.22 0.64
CA SER A 17 1.80 3.34 0.89
C SER A 17 2.98 4.09 1.51
N HIS A 18 3.24 5.33 1.09
CA HIS A 18 4.29 6.17 1.67
C HIS A 18 3.89 6.71 3.03
N TRP A 19 2.61 7.09 3.19
CA TRP A 19 2.07 7.59 4.44
C TRP A 19 2.12 6.54 5.54
N MET A 20 1.82 5.26 5.26
CA MET A 20 1.97 4.18 6.24
C MET A 20 3.39 4.09 6.79
N ILE A 21 4.38 4.12 5.90
CA ILE A 21 5.80 4.06 6.28
C ILE A 21 6.19 5.31 7.06
N HIS A 22 5.74 6.48 6.63
CA HIS A 22 5.99 7.74 7.33
C HIS A 22 5.37 7.73 8.74
N HIS A 23 4.10 7.33 8.85
CA HIS A 23 3.37 7.23 10.11
C HIS A 23 4.08 6.31 11.10
N ALA A 24 4.46 5.11 10.66
CA ALA A 24 5.20 4.17 11.48
C ALA A 24 6.51 4.80 12.00
N ASN A 25 7.32 5.38 11.11
CA ASN A 25 8.67 5.82 11.47
C ASN A 25 8.74 7.20 12.16
N HIS A 26 7.71 8.05 12.07
CA HIS A 26 7.80 9.45 12.51
C HIS A 26 6.62 9.93 13.36
N LEU A 27 5.44 9.30 13.28
CA LEU A 27 4.24 9.78 13.98
C LEU A 27 3.84 8.88 15.16
N ARG A 28 4.13 7.57 15.07
CA ARG A 28 3.87 6.64 16.16
C ARG A 28 4.86 6.87 17.31
N PRO A 29 4.42 6.87 18.58
CA PRO A 29 5.34 6.85 19.73
C PRO A 29 6.36 5.72 19.59
N ASN A 30 7.62 6.02 19.90
CA ASN A 30 8.74 5.10 19.72
C ASN A 30 9.78 5.35 20.81
N ASP A 31 9.59 4.69 21.96
CA ASP A 31 10.42 4.90 23.15
C ASP A 31 11.87 4.44 22.95
N GLU A 32 12.10 3.46 22.06
CA GLU A 32 13.43 2.95 21.73
C GLU A 32 14.15 3.81 20.68
N GLY A 33 13.44 4.70 19.98
CA GLY A 33 13.99 5.54 18.92
C GLY A 33 14.45 4.79 17.66
N ILE A 34 14.20 3.48 17.55
CA ILE A 34 14.61 2.64 16.41
C ILE A 34 13.59 2.74 15.28
N LYS A 35 14.05 3.00 14.05
CA LYS A 35 13.17 3.04 12.87
C LYS A 35 12.57 1.65 12.58
N ILE A 36 11.25 1.59 12.45
CA ILE A 36 10.49 0.38 12.08
C ILE A 36 10.78 -0.07 10.63
N GLY A 37 11.12 0.90 9.77
CA GLY A 37 11.47 0.67 8.36
C GLY A 37 10.27 0.56 7.41
N GLY A 38 10.50 -0.01 6.24
CA GLY A 38 9.56 -0.07 5.11
C GLY A 38 10.19 0.42 3.80
N HIS A 39 9.82 -0.19 2.66
CA HIS A 39 10.43 0.13 1.36
C HIS A 39 9.51 1.01 0.50
N GLN A 40 9.72 2.32 0.56
CA GLN A 40 9.01 3.30 -0.28
C GLN A 40 9.31 3.08 -1.77
N ALA A 41 10.59 2.97 -2.14
CA ALA A 41 11.01 2.79 -3.52
C ALA A 41 10.39 1.54 -4.19
N SER A 42 10.35 0.41 -3.46
CA SER A 42 9.73 -0.82 -3.99
C SER A 42 8.22 -0.72 -4.14
N SER A 43 7.55 0.10 -3.33
CA SER A 43 6.11 0.37 -3.46
C SER A 43 5.85 1.31 -4.65
N ALA A 44 6.65 2.38 -4.77
CA ALA A 44 6.56 3.32 -5.89
C ALA A 44 6.79 2.64 -7.25
N SER A 45 7.79 1.75 -7.35
CA SER A 45 8.10 1.07 -8.60
C SER A 45 7.01 0.09 -9.08
N MET A 46 6.10 -0.32 -8.19
CA MET A 46 5.06 -1.31 -8.47
C MET A 46 3.65 -0.69 -8.59
N VAL A 47 3.48 0.59 -8.26
CA VAL A 47 2.13 1.17 -8.10
C VAL A 47 1.30 1.12 -9.37
N SER A 48 1.88 1.41 -10.53
CA SER A 48 1.14 1.43 -11.79
C SER A 48 0.69 0.03 -12.21
N ILE A 49 1.59 -0.96 -12.16
CA ILE A 49 1.25 -2.35 -12.55
C ILE A 49 0.27 -2.98 -11.57
N MET A 50 0.43 -2.76 -10.26
CA MET A 50 -0.50 -3.30 -9.27
C MET A 50 -1.87 -2.65 -9.38
N THR A 51 -1.95 -1.34 -9.67
CA THR A 51 -3.24 -0.68 -9.90
C THR A 51 -3.95 -1.26 -11.12
N ALA A 52 -3.24 -1.41 -12.24
CA ALA A 52 -3.82 -1.97 -13.46
C ALA A 52 -4.30 -3.43 -13.26
N LEU A 53 -3.49 -4.26 -12.59
CA LEU A 53 -3.86 -5.64 -12.31
C LEU A 53 -5.06 -5.73 -11.37
N TYR A 54 -4.98 -5.15 -10.17
CA TYR A 54 -5.99 -5.37 -9.13
C TYR A 54 -7.31 -4.62 -9.32
N PHE A 55 -7.33 -3.52 -10.09
CA PHE A 55 -8.53 -2.69 -10.28
C PHE A 55 -9.10 -2.74 -11.70
N ALA A 56 -8.48 -3.51 -12.61
CA ALA A 56 -8.97 -3.64 -13.98
C ALA A 56 -8.70 -5.00 -14.63
N GLY A 57 -7.57 -5.66 -14.36
CA GLY A 57 -7.13 -6.82 -15.14
C GLY A 57 -7.38 -8.19 -14.52
N LEU A 58 -7.33 -8.31 -13.19
CA LEU A 58 -7.42 -9.59 -12.50
C LEU A 58 -8.86 -9.99 -12.19
N ASN A 59 -9.09 -11.30 -12.22
CA ASN A 59 -10.30 -11.95 -11.75
C ASN A 59 -10.11 -12.56 -10.34
N PRO A 60 -11.20 -12.89 -9.62
CA PRO A 60 -11.10 -13.45 -8.27
C PRO A 60 -10.29 -14.75 -8.14
N GLU A 61 -10.24 -15.56 -9.20
CA GLU A 61 -9.51 -16.83 -9.26
C GLU A 61 -8.00 -16.67 -9.54
N ASP A 62 -7.56 -15.48 -9.97
CA ASP A 62 -6.16 -15.23 -10.29
C ASP A 62 -5.30 -15.20 -9.04
N ARG A 63 -4.17 -15.91 -9.09
CA ARG A 63 -3.21 -16.01 -7.98
C ARG A 63 -1.99 -15.15 -8.27
N VAL A 64 -1.73 -14.20 -7.39
CA VAL A 64 -0.63 -13.24 -7.55
C VAL A 64 0.36 -13.34 -6.41
N ALA A 65 1.62 -13.58 -6.75
CA ALA A 65 2.74 -13.45 -5.83
C ALA A 65 3.28 -12.03 -5.86
N VAL A 66 2.91 -11.22 -4.87
CA VAL A 66 3.39 -9.83 -4.75
C VAL A 66 4.80 -9.83 -4.13
N LYS A 67 5.70 -9.01 -4.69
CA LYS A 67 7.02 -8.77 -4.10
C LYS A 67 6.88 -8.35 -2.63
N PRO A 68 7.52 -9.04 -1.66
CA PRO A 68 7.29 -8.79 -0.23
C PRO A 68 7.55 -7.34 0.21
N HIS A 69 8.56 -6.69 -0.38
CA HIS A 69 8.91 -5.31 -0.03
C HIS A 69 7.89 -4.26 -0.52
N ALA A 70 6.98 -4.62 -1.42
CA ALA A 70 5.85 -3.79 -1.82
C ALA A 70 4.62 -3.97 -0.91
N SER A 71 4.77 -4.62 0.26
CA SER A 71 3.66 -4.82 1.20
C SER A 71 2.92 -3.53 1.60
N PRO A 72 3.55 -2.35 1.77
CA PRO A 72 2.81 -1.11 2.07
C PRO A 72 1.82 -0.73 0.97
N LEU A 73 2.19 -0.92 -0.31
CA LEU A 73 1.28 -0.76 -1.44
C LEU A 73 0.16 -1.80 -1.41
N PHE A 74 0.49 -3.07 -1.13
CA PHE A 74 -0.52 -4.12 -1.04
C PHE A 74 -1.54 -3.84 0.06
N HIS A 75 -1.10 -3.44 1.27
CA HIS A 75 -2.00 -3.03 2.34
C HIS A 75 -2.86 -1.81 1.96
N ALA A 76 -2.27 -0.80 1.31
CA ALA A 76 -3.04 0.35 0.81
C ALA A 76 -4.17 -0.07 -0.16
N MET A 77 -3.93 -1.07 -1.03
CA MET A 77 -4.99 -1.62 -1.89
C MET A 77 -6.07 -2.32 -1.06
N GLN A 78 -5.69 -3.17 -0.11
CA GLN A 78 -6.65 -3.85 0.77
C GLN A 78 -7.52 -2.85 1.54
N TYR A 79 -6.94 -1.73 1.98
CA TYR A 79 -7.68 -0.66 2.64
C TYR A 79 -8.69 0.01 1.70
N LEU A 80 -8.27 0.38 0.48
CA LEU A 80 -9.19 0.97 -0.51
C LEU A 80 -10.29 -0.01 -0.97
N MET A 81 -10.02 -1.31 -0.93
CA MET A 81 -10.99 -2.36 -1.23
C MET A 81 -11.92 -2.68 -0.05
N GLY A 82 -11.67 -2.10 1.14
CA GLY A 82 -12.48 -2.33 2.34
C GLY A 82 -12.16 -3.64 3.08
N ASN A 83 -11.05 -4.32 2.75
CA ASN A 83 -10.66 -5.59 3.37
C ASN A 83 -9.87 -5.40 4.67
N ILE A 84 -9.28 -4.23 4.89
CA ILE A 84 -8.64 -3.85 6.16
C ILE A 84 -9.07 -2.45 6.58
N ASP A 85 -9.07 -2.20 7.90
CA ASP A 85 -9.41 -0.90 8.46
C ASP A 85 -8.21 0.07 8.49
N VAL A 86 -8.49 1.33 8.84
CA VAL A 86 -7.44 2.35 9.02
C VAL A 86 -6.58 2.08 10.26
N ALA A 87 -7.06 1.33 11.25
CA ALA A 87 -6.30 1.01 12.45
C ALA A 87 -5.11 0.10 12.11
N LEU A 88 -5.32 -0.93 11.29
CA LEU A 88 -4.27 -1.79 10.75
C LEU A 88 -3.26 -1.03 9.89
N MET A 89 -3.72 -0.04 9.10
CA MET A 89 -2.83 0.82 8.32
C MET A 89 -1.90 1.66 9.22
N LYS A 90 -2.42 2.17 10.34
CA LYS A 90 -1.65 2.91 11.35
C LYS A 90 -0.70 1.99 12.14
N ASN A 91 -1.09 0.73 12.30
CA ASN A 91 -0.36 -0.31 13.02
C ASN A 91 0.60 -1.11 12.12
N PHE A 92 1.13 -0.49 11.07
CA PHE A 92 2.05 -1.13 10.14
C PHE A 92 3.30 -1.63 10.86
N ARG A 93 3.56 -2.95 10.77
CA ARG A 93 4.66 -3.67 11.44
C ARG A 93 4.62 -3.58 12.98
N GLY A 94 3.43 -3.59 13.57
CA GLY A 94 3.23 -3.75 15.01
C GLY A 94 2.31 -2.72 15.59
#